data_AF-A0A819PDN0-F1
#
_entry.id   AF-A0A819PDN0-F1
#
_cell.length_a   1.000
_cell.length_b   1.000
_cell.length_c   1.000
_cell.angle_alpha   90.00
_cell.angle_beta   90.00
_cell.angle_gamma   90.00
#
_symmetry.space_group_name_H-M   'P 1'
#
loop_
_entity.id
_entity.type
_entity.pdbx_description
1 polymer ?
#
loop_
_entity_poly.entity_id
_entity_poly.type
_entity_poly.pdbx_seq_one_letter_code
_entity_poly.pdbx_strand_id
1 'polypeptide(L)'
;FAIECFMKLIALNFKYFTIPWNVFDFIIVIGSILGQALGEIMAQFAVNPTLLRVVRVARVGRILRLVKGAKGIRTLLFALAVSMPALFNIGKSAGITDLFNFETFPNSMIVLFQMCTTAGWSGVFQALTNDHPPDCDPTLNTPSHKGDCGNAAIATPFLVSYVIITSLVVVNMYIAVILENFNQAQEDVEQGLTDDDYDMYYEKWQQFDPSGSQFIQYDQLSDFIDDLELPLRIPKPNHLILVRMNLPICENDRMPCVDILDALTKYFLGTLDTEIASNETDAPIDIKKDRPKDYHPISTTIQRQRELYLSRLSLKRFRNNVERRQNERKHQELTFENITIDEHNESNELKTIKFVSNDNQSHEKNLRMSI
;
A
#
# COMPACT_ATOMS: atom_id res chain seq x y z
N PHE A 1 -17.70 10.87 23.31
CA PHE A 1 -16.41 10.86 24.04
C PHE A 1 -16.46 10.10 25.36
N ALA A 2 -17.25 10.51 26.35
CA ALA A 2 -17.34 9.74 27.61
C ALA A 2 -17.84 8.30 27.36
N ILE A 3 -18.88 8.15 26.52
CA ILE A 3 -19.42 6.85 26.11
C ILE A 3 -18.37 6.01 25.34
N GLU A 4 -17.65 6.61 24.40
CA GLU A 4 -16.57 5.95 23.64
C GLU A 4 -15.42 5.50 24.54
N CYS A 5 -14.97 6.35 25.47
CA CYS A 5 -13.95 6.04 26.46
C CYS A 5 -14.38 4.88 27.36
N PHE A 6 -15.64 4.89 27.81
CA PHE A 6 -16.22 3.84 28.63
C PHE A 6 -16.33 2.51 27.87
N MET A 7 -16.79 2.52 26.62
CA MET A 7 -16.83 1.31 25.78
C MET A 7 -15.44 0.74 25.54
N LYS A 8 -14.44 1.58 25.26
CA LYS A 8 -13.04 1.14 25.11
C LYS A 8 -12.46 0.56 26.40
N LEU A 9 -12.81 1.13 27.55
CA LEU A 9 -12.36 0.65 28.86
C LEU A 9 -12.92 -0.75 29.16
N ILE A 10 -14.20 -1.00 28.82
CA ILE A 10 -14.84 -2.31 28.97
C ILE A 10 -14.25 -3.33 27.99
N ALA A 11 -14.07 -2.94 26.72
CA ALA A 11 -13.57 -3.85 25.69
C ALA A 11 -12.08 -4.25 25.88
N LEU A 12 -11.25 -3.32 26.37
CA LEU A 12 -9.79 -3.50 26.42
C LEU A 12 -9.24 -3.73 27.84
N ASN A 13 -10.03 -3.51 28.90
CA ASN A 13 -9.60 -3.64 30.30
C ASN A 13 -8.26 -2.93 30.57
N PHE A 14 -7.28 -3.61 31.18
CA PHE A 14 -5.97 -3.05 31.49
C PHE A 14 -5.12 -2.70 30.25
N LYS A 15 -5.39 -3.31 29.09
CA LYS A 15 -4.73 -2.95 27.82
C LYS A 15 -5.14 -1.56 27.31
N TYR A 16 -6.17 -0.96 27.88
CA TYR A 16 -6.53 0.43 27.59
C TYR A 16 -5.42 1.41 27.99
N PHE A 17 -4.77 1.18 29.13
CA PHE A 17 -3.77 2.09 29.71
C PHE A 17 -2.35 1.91 29.16
N THR A 18 -2.10 0.85 28.39
CA THR A 18 -0.80 0.65 27.75
C THR A 18 -0.64 1.53 26.50
N ILE A 19 -1.75 1.98 25.89
CA ILE A 19 -1.74 2.82 24.69
C ILE A 19 -1.72 4.30 25.13
N PRO A 20 -0.63 5.07 24.88
CA PRO A 20 -0.48 6.45 25.38
C PRO A 20 -1.61 7.39 24.92
N TRP A 21 -2.12 7.18 23.71
CA TRP A 21 -3.23 7.97 23.16
C TRP A 21 -4.58 7.71 23.82
N ASN A 22 -4.78 6.52 24.39
CA ASN A 22 -5.97 6.20 25.17
C ASN A 22 -5.87 6.82 26.56
N VAL A 23 -4.68 6.78 27.18
CA VAL A 23 -4.40 7.47 28.46
C VAL A 23 -4.61 8.98 28.34
N PHE A 24 -4.09 9.61 27.28
CA PHE A 24 -4.31 11.02 27.01
C PHE A 24 -5.80 11.36 26.82
N ASP A 25 -6.54 10.53 26.08
CA ASP A 25 -7.98 10.72 25.87
C ASP A 25 -8.76 10.65 27.19
N PHE A 26 -8.43 9.64 28.01
CA PHE A 26 -8.98 9.41 29.33
C PHE A 26 -8.78 10.62 30.25
N ILE A 27 -7.57 11.17 30.31
CA ILE A 27 -7.26 12.39 31.08
C ILE A 27 -8.12 13.56 30.62
N ILE A 28 -8.29 13.76 29.31
CA ILE A 28 -9.13 14.87 28.80
C ILE A 28 -10.62 14.63 29.10
N VAL A 29 -11.12 13.38 29.02
CA VAL A 29 -12.51 13.05 29.37
C VAL A 29 -12.76 13.31 30.86
N ILE A 30 -11.89 12.81 31.73
CA ILE A 30 -12.03 12.98 33.18
C ILE A 30 -11.88 14.46 33.58
N GLY A 31 -10.84 15.15 33.08
CA GLY A 31 -10.64 16.58 33.34
C GLY A 31 -11.80 17.44 32.83
N SER A 32 -12.43 17.04 31.72
CA SER A 32 -13.65 17.69 31.21
C SER A 32 -14.86 17.53 32.13
N ILE A 33 -15.08 16.31 32.65
CA ILE A 33 -16.19 15.98 33.56
C ILE A 33 -15.99 16.69 34.89
N LEU A 34 -14.79 16.60 35.46
CA LEU A 34 -14.41 17.30 36.69
C LEU A 34 -14.55 18.81 36.52
N GLY A 35 -14.08 19.38 35.41
CA GLY A 35 -14.24 20.81 35.13
C GLY A 35 -15.70 21.24 35.01
N GLN A 36 -16.57 20.43 34.42
CA GLN A 36 -18.01 20.71 34.39
C GLN A 36 -18.63 20.66 35.79
N ALA A 37 -18.37 19.59 36.55
CA ALA A 37 -18.89 19.43 37.91
C ALA A 37 -18.39 20.56 38.85
N LEU A 38 -17.10 20.90 38.80
CA LEU A 38 -16.53 22.03 39.54
C LEU A 38 -17.16 23.35 39.11
N GLY A 39 -17.42 23.57 37.82
CA GLY A 39 -18.08 24.78 37.34
C GLY A 39 -19.48 24.97 37.92
N GLU A 40 -20.24 23.89 38.08
CA GLU A 40 -21.59 23.90 38.67
C GLU A 40 -21.55 24.13 40.18
N ILE A 41 -20.63 23.46 40.89
CA ILE A 41 -20.45 23.65 42.34
C ILE A 41 -20.00 25.09 42.64
N MET A 42 -19.04 25.62 41.89
CA MET A 42 -18.50 26.96 42.11
C MET A 42 -19.49 28.07 41.72
N ALA A 43 -20.47 27.79 40.86
CA ALA A 43 -21.57 28.70 40.58
C ALA A 43 -22.52 28.84 41.78
N GLN A 44 -22.63 27.81 42.63
CA GLN A 44 -23.43 27.83 43.85
C GLN A 44 -22.78 28.62 44.99
N PHE A 45 -21.44 28.72 45.01
CA PHE A 45 -20.66 29.40 46.06
C PHE A 45 -20.24 30.84 45.71
N ALA A 46 -20.82 31.46 44.69
CA ALA A 46 -20.54 32.86 44.27
C ALA A 46 -19.04 33.18 44.09
N VAL A 47 -18.27 32.23 43.52
CA VAL A 47 -16.83 32.37 43.38
C VAL A 47 -16.46 33.27 42.18
N ASN A 48 -15.28 33.90 42.23
CA ASN A 48 -14.80 34.89 41.27
C ASN A 48 -14.95 34.43 39.80
N PRO A 49 -15.62 35.21 38.92
CA PRO A 49 -15.91 34.83 37.54
C PRO A 49 -14.68 34.53 36.66
N THR A 50 -13.47 34.94 37.04
CA THR A 50 -12.23 34.57 36.32
C THR A 50 -11.88 33.08 36.44
N LEU A 51 -12.13 32.44 37.58
CA LEU A 51 -11.91 30.99 37.76
C LEU A 51 -12.85 30.17 36.88
N LEU A 52 -14.10 30.61 36.74
CA LEU A 52 -15.07 29.99 35.82
C LEU A 52 -14.64 30.10 34.35
N ARG A 53 -13.91 31.16 33.96
CA ARG A 53 -13.35 31.30 32.61
C ARG A 53 -12.22 30.29 32.37
N VAL A 54 -11.33 30.07 33.34
CA VAL A 54 -10.24 29.08 33.24
C VAL A 54 -10.80 27.66 33.05
N VAL A 55 -11.84 27.30 33.80
CA VAL A 55 -12.53 26.00 33.67
C VAL A 55 -13.17 25.82 32.28
N ARG A 56 -13.68 26.90 31.67
CA ARG A 56 -14.20 26.86 30.29
C ARG A 56 -13.08 26.70 29.26
N VAL A 57 -11.91 27.33 29.47
CA VAL A 57 -10.73 27.20 28.60
C VAL A 57 -10.17 25.78 28.60
N ALA A 58 -10.25 25.05 29.72
CA ALA A 58 -9.83 23.64 29.78
C ALA A 58 -10.56 22.73 28.76
N ARG A 59 -11.75 23.13 28.29
CA ARG A 59 -12.51 22.39 27.26
C ARG A 59 -11.89 22.51 25.86
N VAL A 60 -11.07 23.55 25.61
CA VAL A 60 -10.31 23.74 24.36
C VAL A 60 -9.30 22.61 24.16
N GLY A 61 -8.83 21.96 25.24
CA GLY A 61 -7.93 20.81 25.16
C GLY A 61 -8.47 19.63 24.34
N ARG A 62 -9.80 19.52 24.15
CA ARG A 62 -10.41 18.50 23.27
C ARG A 62 -9.98 18.64 21.80
N ILE A 63 -9.63 19.84 21.35
CA ILE A 63 -9.12 20.10 19.98
C ILE A 63 -7.78 19.41 19.76
N LEU A 64 -6.96 19.22 20.82
CA LEU A 64 -5.68 18.51 20.74
C LEU A 64 -5.84 17.02 20.35
N ARG A 65 -7.06 16.47 20.41
CA ARG A 65 -7.34 15.11 19.93
C ARG A 65 -7.24 15.00 18.40
N LEU A 66 -7.34 16.12 17.66
CA LEU A 66 -7.14 16.15 16.21
C LEU A 66 -5.70 15.79 15.82
N VAL A 67 -4.75 15.96 16.74
CA VAL A 67 -3.34 15.57 16.54
C VAL A 67 -3.18 14.05 16.36
N LYS A 68 -4.16 13.24 16.80
CA LYS A 68 -4.14 11.78 16.65
C LYS A 68 -4.10 11.32 15.19
N GLY A 69 -4.73 12.07 14.27
CA GLY A 69 -4.87 11.68 12.86
C GLY A 69 -3.74 12.15 11.94
N ALA A 70 -2.90 13.09 12.40
CA ALA A 70 -1.90 13.73 11.55
C ALA A 70 -0.49 13.26 11.91
N LYS A 71 -0.01 12.20 11.24
CA LYS A 71 1.32 11.59 11.44
C LYS A 71 2.46 12.64 11.39
N GLY A 72 2.37 13.64 10.50
CA GLY A 72 3.37 14.72 10.37
C GLY A 72 3.36 15.75 11.52
N ILE A 73 2.19 16.12 12.06
CA ILE A 73 2.09 17.08 13.17
C ILE A 73 2.63 16.46 14.47
N ARG A 74 2.46 15.14 14.65
CA ARG A 74 2.98 14.39 15.80
C ARG A 74 4.51 14.46 15.87
N THR A 75 5.19 14.30 14.74
CA THR A 75 6.66 14.34 14.67
C THR A 75 7.18 15.75 14.98
N LEU A 76 6.56 16.79 14.42
CA LEU A 76 6.92 18.18 14.71
C LEU A 76 6.70 18.57 16.17
N LEU A 77 5.56 18.18 16.76
CA LEU A 77 5.27 18.46 18.18
C LEU A 77 6.19 17.68 19.13
N PHE A 78 6.60 16.46 18.76
CA PHE A 78 7.57 15.69 19.53
C PHE A 78 8.96 16.35 19.49
N ALA A 79 9.43 16.76 18.31
CA ALA A 79 10.69 17.50 18.17
C ALA A 79 10.67 18.82 18.98
N LEU A 80 9.54 19.52 18.97
CA LEU A 80 9.34 20.74 19.78
C LEU A 80 9.29 20.43 21.28
N ALA A 81 8.57 19.39 21.71
CA ALA A 81 8.47 19.01 23.12
C ALA A 81 9.79 18.49 23.70
N VAL A 82 10.63 17.83 22.88
CA VAL A 82 11.97 17.38 23.27
C VAL A 82 12.96 18.55 23.36
N SER A 83 12.75 19.61 22.57
CA SER A 83 13.55 20.85 22.63
C SER A 83 13.05 21.87 23.66
N MET A 84 11.80 21.78 24.11
CA MET A 84 11.17 22.70 25.08
C MET A 84 11.87 22.76 26.46
N PRO A 85 12.40 21.66 27.04
CA PRO A 85 13.14 21.71 28.30
C PRO A 85 14.39 22.60 28.23
N ALA A 86 14.99 22.77 27.04
CA ALA A 86 16.10 23.69 26.83
C ALA A 86 15.69 25.17 26.85
N LEU A 87 14.38 25.47 26.67
CA LEU A 87 13.83 26.83 26.61
C LEU A 87 13.28 27.34 27.97
N PHE A 88 13.04 26.45 28.94
CA PHE A 88 12.43 26.81 30.23
C PHE A 88 13.35 27.55 31.23
N ASN A 89 14.63 27.79 30.87
CA ASN A 89 15.61 28.51 31.67
C ASN A 89 15.88 29.95 31.21
N ILE A 90 14.92 30.64 30.59
CA ILE A 90 15.16 31.98 30.02
C ILE A 90 14.31 33.06 30.70
N GLY A 91 14.97 33.84 31.55
CA GLY A 91 14.55 35.19 31.98
C GLY A 91 14.88 36.26 30.93
N LYS A 92 14.16 37.39 30.99
CA LYS A 92 13.97 38.37 29.91
C LYS A 92 15.24 39.08 29.35
N SER A 93 15.27 39.10 28.00
CA SER A 93 15.53 40.19 27.04
C SER A 93 16.84 41.03 27.07
N ALA A 94 17.38 41.14 25.84
CA ALA A 94 18.27 42.16 25.27
C ALA A 94 19.78 42.07 25.56
N GLY A 95 20.48 41.46 24.60
CA GLY A 95 21.73 42.00 24.05
C GLY A 95 23.01 41.51 24.69
N ILE A 96 23.25 41.92 25.93
CA ILE A 96 24.28 41.45 26.87
C ILE A 96 23.82 42.03 28.22
N THR A 97 23.46 41.16 29.14
CA THR A 97 23.09 41.46 30.54
C THR A 97 23.77 40.43 31.43
N ASP A 98 23.65 40.52 32.76
CA ASP A 98 24.27 39.62 33.76
C ASP A 98 24.07 38.10 33.50
N LEU A 99 23.19 37.74 32.55
CA LEU A 99 22.90 36.38 32.10
C LEU A 99 23.63 35.96 30.79
N PHE A 100 23.98 36.91 29.91
CA PHE A 100 24.59 36.68 28.58
C PHE A 100 26.00 37.27 28.56
N ASN A 101 26.92 36.59 29.24
CA ASN A 101 28.31 37.01 29.37
C ASN A 101 29.28 35.83 29.26
N PHE A 102 30.58 36.12 29.31
CA PHE A 102 31.65 35.12 29.27
C PHE A 102 32.27 34.86 30.66
N GLU A 103 31.59 35.21 31.75
CA GLU A 103 32.14 35.11 33.11
C GLU A 103 32.13 33.67 33.64
N THR A 104 31.07 32.91 33.32
CA THR A 104 30.91 31.52 33.75
C THR A 104 30.74 30.60 32.55
N PHE A 105 31.17 29.35 32.69
CA PHE A 105 31.08 28.35 31.62
C PHE A 105 29.64 28.20 31.05
N PRO A 106 28.57 28.10 31.86
CA PRO A 106 27.20 28.03 31.34
C PRO A 106 26.76 29.28 30.57
N ASN A 107 27.14 30.48 31.04
CA ASN A 107 26.78 31.74 30.37
C ASN A 107 27.49 31.85 29.01
N SER A 108 28.77 31.49 28.95
CA SER A 108 29.53 31.42 27.69
C SER A 108 28.88 30.46 26.69
N MET A 109 28.40 29.30 27.16
CA MET A 109 27.73 28.32 26.29
C MET A 109 26.40 28.85 25.72
N ILE A 110 25.64 29.64 26.48
CA ILE A 110 24.39 30.25 26.00
C ILE A 110 24.68 31.29 24.92
N VAL A 111 25.70 32.14 25.10
CA VAL A 111 26.11 33.14 24.10
C VAL A 111 26.59 32.45 22.82
N LEU A 112 27.42 31.41 22.93
CA LEU A 112 27.89 30.62 21.79
C LEU A 112 26.74 29.88 21.08
N PHE A 113 25.80 29.30 21.83
CA PHE A 113 24.61 28.66 21.26
C PHE A 113 23.75 29.64 20.46
N GLN A 114 23.57 30.87 20.96
CA GLN A 114 22.88 31.93 20.20
C GLN A 114 23.63 32.27 18.91
N MET A 115 24.96 32.36 18.98
CA MET A 115 25.84 32.64 17.84
C MET A 115 25.83 31.55 16.77
N CYS A 116 25.50 30.29 17.10
CA CYS A 116 25.32 29.21 16.11
C CYS A 116 24.24 29.53 15.06
N THR A 117 23.24 30.34 15.42
CA THR A 117 22.17 30.77 14.50
C THR A 117 22.48 32.08 13.79
N THR A 118 23.66 32.66 14.03
CA THR A 118 24.04 34.02 13.64
C THR A 118 23.10 35.10 14.19
N ALA A 119 22.32 34.82 15.23
CA ALA A 119 21.44 35.81 15.83
C ALA A 119 22.18 36.64 16.90
N GLY A 120 22.10 37.97 16.83
CA GLY A 120 22.71 38.86 17.82
C GLY A 120 24.26 38.92 17.79
N TRP A 121 24.87 38.43 16.71
CA TRP A 121 26.33 38.46 16.53
C TRP A 121 26.92 39.87 16.55
N SER A 122 26.18 40.85 16.04
CA SER A 122 26.61 42.24 16.01
C SER A 122 26.79 42.83 17.42
N GLY A 123 25.93 42.47 18.37
CA GLY A 123 26.02 42.93 19.76
C GLY A 123 27.21 42.32 20.49
N VAL A 124 27.42 41.00 20.33
CA VAL A 124 28.58 40.30 20.90
C VAL A 124 29.88 40.80 20.28
N PHE A 125 29.90 41.03 18.96
CA PHE A 125 31.06 41.56 18.26
C PHE A 125 31.41 42.98 18.72
N GLN A 126 30.43 43.86 18.81
CA GLN A 126 30.63 45.23 19.28
C GLN A 126 31.18 45.24 20.72
N ALA A 127 30.60 44.45 21.62
CA ALA A 127 31.05 44.40 23.01
C ALA A 127 32.49 43.88 23.19
N LEU A 128 32.95 42.96 22.35
CA LEU A 128 34.32 42.40 22.43
C LEU A 128 35.39 43.22 21.68
N THR A 129 34.96 44.14 20.81
CA THR A 129 35.86 44.90 19.91
C THR A 129 36.08 46.34 20.38
N ASN A 130 35.23 46.87 21.27
CA ASN A 130 35.35 48.23 21.82
C ASN A 130 36.65 48.39 22.63
N ASP A 131 37.56 49.24 22.17
CA ASP A 131 38.90 49.44 22.73
C ASP A 131 39.18 50.90 23.16
N HIS A 132 38.22 51.81 22.98
CA HIS A 132 38.39 53.24 23.24
C HIS A 132 37.22 53.87 24.04
N PRO A 133 37.50 54.84 24.94
CA PRO A 133 36.48 55.66 25.59
C PRO A 133 35.70 56.52 24.57
N PRO A 134 34.38 56.78 24.76
CA PRO A 134 33.58 56.59 25.97
C PRO A 134 32.93 55.20 26.15
N ASP A 135 33.15 54.28 25.21
CA ASP A 135 32.45 52.99 25.15
C ASP A 135 33.09 51.91 26.07
N CYS A 136 34.29 52.17 26.59
CA CYS A 136 34.93 51.37 27.63
C CYS A 136 35.77 52.26 28.58
N ASP A 137 35.96 51.79 29.82
CA ASP A 137 36.77 52.43 30.86
C ASP A 137 37.96 51.51 31.26
N PRO A 138 39.19 51.83 30.82
CA PRO A 138 40.37 51.04 31.16
C PRO A 138 40.79 51.19 32.65
N THR A 139 40.21 52.15 33.37
CA THR A 139 40.53 52.45 34.78
C THR A 139 39.50 51.92 35.76
N LEU A 140 38.42 51.29 35.26
CA LEU A 140 37.39 50.67 36.07
C LEU A 140 37.98 49.56 36.95
N ASN A 141 37.98 49.75 38.27
CA ASN A 141 38.46 48.75 39.22
C ASN A 141 37.27 48.06 39.89
N THR A 142 36.91 46.88 39.39
CA THR A 142 35.95 45.98 40.06
C THR A 142 36.71 44.95 40.91
N PRO A 143 36.05 44.27 41.87
CA PRO A 143 36.70 43.23 42.68
C PRO A 143 37.30 42.08 41.87
N SER A 144 36.81 41.85 40.65
CA SER A 144 37.21 40.74 39.78
C SER A 144 38.12 41.15 38.61
N HIS A 145 38.02 42.39 38.09
CA HIS A 145 38.71 42.80 36.86
C HIS A 145 39.19 44.26 36.89
N LYS A 146 40.33 44.52 36.23
CA LYS A 146 40.86 45.86 35.94
C LYS A 146 40.55 46.22 34.49
N GLY A 147 39.66 47.19 34.29
CA GLY A 147 39.18 47.64 32.99
C GLY A 147 38.15 46.70 32.36
N ASP A 148 37.32 47.25 31.47
CA ASP A 148 36.27 46.54 30.72
C ASP A 148 36.43 46.66 29.19
N CYS A 149 37.57 47.18 28.72
CA CYS A 149 37.86 47.32 27.29
C CYS A 149 38.16 45.95 26.62
N GLY A 150 37.56 45.75 25.45
CA GLY A 150 37.79 44.60 24.58
C GLY A 150 39.08 44.70 23.76
N ASN A 151 39.37 43.65 22.99
CA ASN A 151 40.52 43.60 22.10
C ASN A 151 40.08 43.13 20.70
N ALA A 152 39.96 44.09 19.79
CA ALA A 152 39.55 43.87 18.41
C ALA A 152 40.43 42.85 17.66
N ALA A 153 41.74 42.82 17.91
CA ALA A 153 42.68 41.97 17.20
C ALA A 153 42.52 40.48 17.56
N ILE A 154 42.00 40.16 18.74
CA ILE A 154 41.78 38.79 19.21
C ILE A 154 40.31 38.39 19.03
N ALA A 155 39.38 39.30 19.33
CA ALA A 155 37.94 39.03 19.25
C ALA A 155 37.47 38.78 17.81
N THR A 156 37.97 39.56 16.85
CA THR A 156 37.57 39.45 15.43
C THR A 156 37.87 38.08 14.83
N PRO A 157 39.11 37.55 14.85
CA PRO A 157 39.39 36.23 14.28
C PRO A 157 38.69 35.09 15.06
N PHE A 158 38.52 35.23 16.37
CA PHE A 158 37.80 34.24 17.19
C PHE A 158 36.33 34.12 16.78
N LEU A 159 35.59 35.24 16.71
CA LEU A 159 34.17 35.21 16.35
C LEU A 159 33.94 34.82 14.89
N VAL A 160 34.78 35.31 13.96
CA VAL A 160 34.67 34.97 12.54
C VAL A 160 34.92 33.48 12.31
N SER A 161 35.97 32.92 12.91
CA SER A 161 36.24 31.47 12.80
C SER A 161 35.14 30.63 13.43
N TYR A 162 34.60 31.05 14.59
CA TYR A 162 33.48 30.37 15.23
C TYR A 162 32.23 30.34 14.35
N VAL A 163 31.83 31.47 13.76
CA VAL A 163 30.64 31.55 12.89
C VAL A 163 30.81 30.69 11.64
N ILE A 164 31.99 30.71 11.01
CA ILE A 164 32.25 29.89 9.81
C ILE A 164 32.18 28.40 10.15
N ILE A 165 32.88 27.96 11.20
CA ILE A 165 32.93 26.55 11.59
C ILE A 165 31.55 26.03 11.99
N THR A 166 30.83 26.78 12.83
CA THR A 166 29.48 26.38 13.27
C THR A 166 28.48 26.37 12.12
N SER A 167 28.52 27.36 11.22
CA SER A 167 27.66 27.38 10.04
C SER A 167 27.91 26.18 9.12
N LEU A 168 29.17 25.79 8.91
CA LEU A 168 29.50 24.60 8.10
C LEU A 168 28.99 23.31 8.75
N VAL A 169 29.15 23.18 10.07
CA VAL A 169 28.65 22.01 10.82
C VAL A 169 27.12 21.93 10.76
N VAL A 170 26.41 23.05 10.98
CA VAL A 170 24.94 23.10 10.95
C VAL A 170 24.42 22.78 9.55
N VAL A 171 25.01 23.35 8.49
CA VAL A 171 24.62 23.06 7.10
C VAL A 171 24.87 21.60 6.75
N ASN A 172 26.04 21.05 7.10
CA ASN A 172 26.36 19.65 6.80
C ASN A 172 25.45 18.67 7.57
N MET A 173 25.14 18.97 8.84
CA MET A 173 24.15 18.20 9.61
C MET A 173 22.76 18.28 8.96
N TYR A 174 22.34 19.47 8.53
CA TYR A 174 21.04 19.68 7.90
C TYR A 174 20.91 18.93 6.58
N ILE A 175 21.95 18.98 5.73
CA ILE A 175 22.00 18.20 4.48
C ILE A 175 21.90 16.71 4.79
N ALA A 176 22.65 16.21 5.78
CA ALA A 176 22.59 14.80 6.17
C ALA A 176 21.18 14.37 6.61
N VAL A 177 20.50 15.18 7.44
CA VAL A 177 19.12 14.89 7.88
C VAL A 177 18.13 14.93 6.72
N ILE A 178 18.28 15.88 5.80
CA ILE A 178 17.42 15.93 4.60
C ILE A 178 17.64 14.72 3.73
N LEU A 179 18.90 14.36 3.47
CA LEU A 179 19.23 13.21 2.63
C LEU A 179 18.74 11.92 3.27
N GLU A 180 18.89 11.76 4.58
CA GLU A 180 18.33 10.62 5.31
C GLU A 180 16.80 10.57 5.17
N ASN A 181 16.11 11.70 5.32
CA ASN A 181 14.66 11.74 5.18
C ASN A 181 14.20 11.48 3.74
N PHE A 182 14.95 11.98 2.75
CA PHE A 182 14.66 11.77 1.34
C PHE A 182 14.93 10.31 0.94
N ASN A 183 16.06 9.75 1.40
CA ASN A 183 16.40 8.34 1.22
C ASN A 183 15.35 7.45 1.89
N GLN A 184 14.93 7.75 3.11
CA GLN A 184 13.87 7.01 3.79
C GLN A 184 12.53 7.10 3.04
N ALA A 185 12.18 8.27 2.51
CA ALA A 185 10.97 8.43 1.71
C ALA A 185 11.06 7.71 0.35
N GLN A 186 12.26 7.59 -0.22
CA GLN A 186 12.50 6.80 -1.43
C GLN A 186 12.47 5.29 -1.12
N GLU A 187 13.06 4.86 -0.01
CA GLU A 187 12.94 3.49 0.50
C GLU A 187 11.49 3.13 0.79
N ASP A 188 10.67 4.02 1.35
CA ASP A 188 9.23 3.78 1.54
C ASP A 188 8.47 3.62 0.20
N VAL A 189 9.02 4.10 -0.92
CA VAL A 189 8.45 3.95 -2.28
C VAL A 189 9.05 2.74 -3.01
N GLU A 190 10.32 2.42 -2.76
CA GLU A 190 11.07 1.30 -3.36
C GLU A 190 11.02 0.02 -2.54
N GLN A 191 10.45 0.05 -1.34
CA GLN A 191 10.23 -1.14 -0.52
C GLN A 191 9.42 -2.13 -1.35
N GLY A 192 9.92 -3.37 -1.38
CA GLY A 192 9.24 -4.49 -2.00
C GLY A 192 7.91 -4.77 -1.30
N LEU A 193 7.52 -6.04 -1.24
CA LEU A 193 6.34 -6.41 -0.48
C LEU A 193 6.59 -6.21 1.01
N THR A 194 5.76 -5.38 1.64
CA THR A 194 5.77 -5.10 3.08
C THR A 194 4.96 -6.15 3.84
N ASP A 195 5.12 -6.21 5.17
CA ASP A 195 4.30 -7.09 6.03
C ASP A 195 2.80 -6.79 5.89
N ASP A 196 2.43 -5.51 5.69
CA ASP A 196 1.05 -5.08 5.49
C ASP A 196 0.45 -5.66 4.19
N ASP A 197 1.26 -5.90 3.15
CA ASP A 197 0.81 -6.50 1.89
C ASP A 197 0.47 -7.98 2.05
N TYR A 198 1.21 -8.70 2.89
CA TYR A 198 0.90 -10.08 3.23
C TYR A 198 -0.38 -10.18 4.07
N ASP A 199 -0.57 -9.27 5.03
CA ASP A 199 -1.80 -9.20 5.83
C ASP A 199 -3.02 -8.89 4.94
N MET A 200 -2.88 -7.93 4.01
CA MET A 200 -3.91 -7.58 3.03
C MET A 200 -4.29 -8.77 2.13
N TYR A 201 -3.31 -9.57 1.69
CA TYR A 201 -3.56 -10.79 0.94
C TYR A 201 -4.38 -11.81 1.75
N TYR A 202 -4.02 -12.07 3.01
CA TYR A 202 -4.74 -13.03 3.85
C TYR A 202 -6.13 -12.54 4.28
N GLU A 203 -6.31 -11.23 4.51
CA GLU A 203 -7.62 -10.63 4.79
C GLU A 203 -8.58 -10.86 3.60
N LYS A 204 -8.10 -10.61 2.38
CA LYS A 204 -8.85 -10.85 1.15
C LYS A 204 -9.09 -12.34 0.90
N TRP A 205 -8.10 -13.18 1.17
CA TRP A 205 -8.21 -14.64 1.02
C TRP A 205 -9.36 -15.24 1.85
N GLN A 206 -9.55 -14.77 3.09
CA GLN A 206 -10.61 -15.27 3.99
C GLN A 206 -12.03 -15.10 3.41
N GLN A 207 -12.22 -14.16 2.49
CA GLN A 207 -13.51 -13.97 1.82
C GLN A 207 -13.81 -15.10 0.82
N PHE A 208 -12.78 -15.70 0.25
CA PHE A 208 -12.87 -16.80 -0.73
C PHE A 208 -12.76 -18.19 -0.08
N ASP A 209 -12.09 -18.29 1.07
CA ASP A 209 -11.99 -19.51 1.89
C ASP A 209 -12.42 -19.28 3.35
N PRO A 210 -13.74 -19.10 3.62
CA PRO A 210 -14.24 -18.92 5.00
C PRO A 210 -14.01 -20.14 5.89
N SER A 211 -13.78 -21.31 5.29
CA SER A 211 -13.53 -22.58 5.99
C SER A 211 -12.10 -22.76 6.48
N GLY A 212 -11.15 -21.91 6.05
CA GLY A 212 -9.73 -22.07 6.36
C GLY A 212 -9.13 -23.35 5.79
N SER A 213 -9.64 -23.82 4.66
CA SER A 213 -9.17 -25.03 3.98
C SER A 213 -7.78 -24.86 3.35
N GLN A 214 -7.31 -23.61 3.20
CA GLN A 214 -6.09 -23.21 2.48
C GLN A 214 -6.16 -23.41 0.96
N PHE A 215 -7.36 -23.63 0.42
CA PHE A 215 -7.61 -23.79 -1.01
C PHE A 215 -8.75 -22.90 -1.50
N ILE A 216 -8.65 -22.44 -2.75
CA ILE A 216 -9.76 -21.87 -3.52
C ILE A 216 -10.00 -22.68 -4.79
N GLN A 217 -11.14 -22.49 -5.44
CA GLN A 217 -11.42 -23.12 -6.73
C GLN A 217 -10.73 -22.37 -7.89
N TYR A 218 -10.40 -23.10 -8.96
CA TYR A 218 -9.70 -22.57 -10.13
C TYR A 218 -10.45 -21.41 -10.81
N ASP A 219 -11.77 -21.47 -10.83
CA ASP A 219 -12.65 -20.45 -11.41
C ASP A 219 -12.61 -19.12 -10.65
N GLN A 220 -12.43 -19.17 -9.32
CA GLN A 220 -12.40 -18.00 -8.44
C GLN A 220 -11.09 -17.20 -8.53
N LEU A 221 -10.02 -17.76 -9.08
CA LEU A 221 -8.69 -17.11 -9.08
C LEU A 221 -8.69 -15.76 -9.79
N SER A 222 -9.38 -15.64 -10.92
CA SER A 222 -9.40 -14.37 -11.68
C SER A 222 -10.09 -13.26 -10.89
N ASP A 223 -11.15 -13.60 -10.14
CA ASP A 223 -11.86 -12.68 -9.24
C ASP A 223 -11.00 -12.32 -8.02
N PHE A 224 -10.40 -13.32 -7.37
CA PHE A 224 -9.57 -13.12 -6.18
C PHE A 224 -8.41 -12.16 -6.45
N ILE A 225 -7.67 -12.37 -7.55
CA ILE A 225 -6.51 -11.52 -7.89
C ILE A 225 -6.90 -10.09 -8.27
N ASP A 226 -8.12 -9.87 -8.77
CA ASP A 226 -8.63 -8.52 -9.09
C ASP A 226 -9.14 -7.78 -7.84
N ASP A 227 -9.53 -8.49 -6.78
CA ASP A 227 -10.02 -7.92 -5.51
C ASP A 227 -8.88 -7.53 -4.54
N LEU A 228 -7.65 -8.00 -4.79
CA LEU A 228 -6.46 -7.56 -4.08
C LEU A 228 -6.21 -6.05 -4.28
N GLU A 229 -5.43 -5.45 -3.39
CA GLU A 229 -4.99 -4.07 -3.51
C GLU A 229 -3.58 -3.99 -4.13
N LEU A 230 -3.19 -2.80 -4.59
CA LEU A 230 -1.81 -2.58 -5.03
C LEU A 230 -0.88 -2.81 -3.82
N PRO A 231 0.28 -3.46 -3.99
CA PRO A 231 0.94 -3.81 -5.26
C PRO A 231 0.60 -5.21 -5.84
N LEU A 232 -0.11 -6.07 -5.11
CA LEU A 232 -0.37 -7.47 -5.54
C LEU A 232 -1.52 -7.63 -6.54
N ARG A 233 -2.35 -6.60 -6.70
CA ARG A 233 -3.50 -6.62 -7.63
C ARG A 233 -3.09 -6.77 -9.08
N ILE A 234 -3.72 -7.71 -9.79
CA ILE A 234 -3.65 -7.80 -11.26
C ILE A 234 -5.06 -7.61 -11.84
N PRO A 235 -5.36 -6.43 -12.41
CA PRO A 235 -6.71 -6.09 -12.84
C PRO A 235 -7.17 -6.95 -14.01
N LYS A 236 -8.48 -7.18 -14.09
CA LYS A 236 -9.07 -7.88 -15.24
C LYS A 236 -8.96 -7.05 -16.52
N PRO A 237 -8.71 -7.68 -17.69
CA PRO A 237 -8.60 -9.12 -17.92
C PRO A 237 -7.21 -9.69 -17.57
N ASN A 238 -7.14 -10.54 -16.54
CA ASN A 238 -5.86 -11.06 -15.99
C ASN A 238 -5.55 -12.51 -16.41
N HIS A 239 -6.45 -13.18 -17.13
CA HIS A 239 -6.34 -14.61 -17.49
C HIS A 239 -4.99 -14.99 -18.13
N LEU A 240 -4.45 -14.19 -19.05
CA LEU A 240 -3.21 -14.51 -19.76
C LEU A 240 -2.01 -14.48 -18.81
N ILE A 241 -1.99 -13.53 -17.89
CA ILE A 241 -0.92 -13.36 -16.90
C ILE A 241 -0.96 -14.54 -15.93
N LEU A 242 -2.14 -14.90 -15.42
CA LEU A 242 -2.35 -16.05 -14.53
C LEU A 242 -1.97 -17.39 -15.18
N VAL A 243 -2.20 -17.53 -16.48
CA VAL A 243 -1.72 -18.69 -17.25
C VAL A 243 -0.20 -18.70 -17.29
N ARG A 244 0.44 -17.56 -17.59
CA ARG A 244 1.91 -17.47 -17.66
C ARG A 244 2.60 -17.74 -16.31
N MET A 245 1.93 -17.50 -15.19
CA MET A 245 2.44 -17.81 -13.84
C MET A 245 2.60 -19.31 -13.55
N ASN A 246 2.00 -20.20 -14.35
CA ASN A 246 2.14 -21.65 -14.22
C ASN A 246 1.79 -22.20 -12.82
N LEU A 247 0.68 -21.74 -12.25
CA LEU A 247 0.22 -22.15 -10.92
C LEU A 247 -0.19 -23.63 -10.90
N PRO A 248 0.12 -24.38 -9.84
CA PRO A 248 -0.32 -25.77 -9.68
C PRO A 248 -1.83 -25.84 -9.40
N ILE A 249 -2.49 -26.82 -10.01
CA ILE A 249 -3.90 -27.16 -9.81
C ILE A 249 -3.95 -28.56 -9.20
N CYS A 250 -4.54 -28.65 -8.01
CA CYS A 250 -4.70 -29.88 -7.25
C CYS A 250 -6.00 -30.62 -7.63
N GLU A 251 -6.20 -31.78 -7.02
CA GLU A 251 -7.44 -32.54 -7.11
C GLU A 251 -8.69 -31.69 -6.85
N ASN A 252 -9.72 -31.92 -7.66
CA ASN A 252 -10.99 -31.20 -7.67
C ASN A 252 -10.85 -29.72 -8.05
N ASP A 253 -9.95 -29.39 -8.98
CA ASP A 253 -9.70 -28.03 -9.49
C ASP A 253 -9.40 -27.01 -8.37
N ARG A 254 -8.84 -27.48 -7.26
CA ARG A 254 -8.44 -26.64 -6.11
C ARG A 254 -7.05 -26.07 -6.31
N MET A 255 -6.83 -24.85 -5.83
CA MET A 255 -5.53 -24.19 -5.86
C MET A 255 -5.10 -23.74 -4.47
N PRO A 256 -3.86 -24.02 -4.07
CA PRO A 256 -3.37 -23.72 -2.74
C PRO A 256 -3.02 -22.24 -2.58
N CYS A 257 -3.39 -21.68 -1.44
CA CYS A 257 -3.11 -20.29 -1.03
C CYS A 257 -1.65 -19.89 -1.21
N VAL A 258 -0.76 -20.79 -0.80
CA VAL A 258 0.65 -20.52 -0.63
C VAL A 258 1.37 -20.39 -1.99
N ASP A 259 1.02 -21.23 -2.96
CA ASP A 259 1.65 -21.16 -4.29
C ASP A 259 1.12 -19.97 -5.11
N ILE A 260 -0.11 -19.50 -4.84
CA ILE A 260 -0.64 -18.27 -5.44
C ILE A 260 0.15 -17.06 -4.94
N LEU A 261 0.35 -16.96 -3.61
CA LEU A 261 1.13 -15.88 -3.01
C LEU A 261 2.59 -15.86 -3.50
N ASP A 262 3.23 -17.03 -3.58
CA ASP A 262 4.59 -17.19 -4.12
C ASP A 262 4.67 -16.70 -5.58
N ALA A 263 3.69 -17.06 -6.41
CA ALA A 263 3.66 -16.62 -7.80
C ALA A 263 3.42 -15.11 -7.96
N LEU A 264 2.56 -14.51 -7.13
CA LEU A 264 2.33 -13.05 -7.14
C LEU A 264 3.58 -12.30 -6.66
N THR A 265 4.23 -12.80 -5.62
CA THR A 265 5.49 -12.26 -5.10
C THR A 265 6.56 -12.27 -6.19
N LYS A 266 6.74 -13.40 -6.89
CA LYS A 266 7.67 -13.50 -8.03
C LYS A 266 7.27 -12.64 -9.21
N TYR A 267 5.98 -12.47 -9.47
CA TYR A 267 5.50 -11.60 -10.52
C TYR A 267 5.83 -10.14 -10.21
N PHE A 268 5.57 -9.68 -8.98
CA PHE A 268 5.89 -8.33 -8.54
C PHE A 268 7.40 -8.06 -8.56
N LEU A 269 8.21 -8.97 -8.00
CA LEU A 269 9.67 -8.87 -8.06
C LEU A 269 10.18 -8.86 -9.51
N GLY A 270 9.66 -9.73 -10.37
CA GLY A 270 10.02 -9.77 -11.79
C GLY A 270 9.54 -8.57 -12.60
N THR A 271 8.58 -7.77 -12.11
CA THR A 271 8.22 -6.48 -12.72
C THR A 271 9.11 -5.32 -12.27
N LEU A 272 9.77 -5.45 -11.11
CA LEU A 272 10.78 -4.49 -10.63
C LEU A 272 12.13 -4.65 -11.36
N ASP A 273 12.29 -5.74 -12.13
CA ASP A 273 13.47 -6.02 -12.96
C ASP A 273 13.51 -5.16 -14.23
N THR A 274 13.90 -3.90 -14.06
CA THR A 274 14.78 -3.25 -15.03
C THR A 274 16.11 -2.79 -14.41
N GLU A 275 16.26 -2.63 -13.08
CA GLU A 275 17.53 -2.10 -12.52
C GLU A 275 18.03 -2.71 -11.18
N ILE A 276 17.27 -3.55 -10.46
CA ILE A 276 17.60 -3.91 -9.06
C ILE A 276 17.96 -5.40 -8.83
N ALA A 277 17.76 -6.29 -9.82
CA ALA A 277 17.81 -7.74 -9.62
C ALA A 277 19.17 -8.41 -9.35
N SER A 278 20.31 -7.71 -9.37
CA SER A 278 21.62 -8.36 -9.33
C SER A 278 22.33 -8.34 -7.98
N ASN A 279 21.88 -7.57 -7.00
CA ASN A 279 22.59 -7.45 -5.73
C ASN A 279 21.66 -7.69 -4.54
N GLU A 280 21.83 -8.87 -3.94
CA GLU A 280 21.49 -9.22 -2.55
C GLU A 280 20.01 -9.13 -2.13
N THR A 281 19.39 -10.29 -1.92
CA THR A 281 19.04 -10.76 -0.57
C THR A 281 18.48 -12.19 -0.60
N ASP A 282 19.09 -13.01 0.25
CA ASP A 282 18.54 -14.14 0.99
C ASP A 282 17.84 -15.29 0.27
N ALA A 283 18.03 -16.46 0.88
CA ALA A 283 17.52 -17.75 0.43
C ALA A 283 16.05 -17.64 -0.05
N PRO A 284 15.66 -18.35 -1.12
CA PRO A 284 14.25 -18.46 -1.50
C PRO A 284 13.49 -18.83 -0.23
N ILE A 285 12.52 -18.02 0.19
CA ILE A 285 11.62 -18.35 1.29
C ILE A 285 11.20 -19.81 1.02
N ASP A 286 11.57 -20.73 1.90
CA ASP A 286 11.32 -22.16 1.70
C ASP A 286 9.86 -22.45 2.04
N ILE A 287 8.98 -21.86 1.23
CA ILE A 287 7.52 -21.91 1.26
C ILE A 287 7.02 -23.38 1.16
N LYS A 288 7.91 -24.33 0.82
CA LYS A 288 7.59 -25.76 0.79
C LYS A 288 7.15 -26.31 2.15
N LYS A 289 7.55 -25.71 3.27
CA LYS A 289 7.18 -26.18 4.61
C LYS A 289 5.72 -25.93 4.99
N ASP A 290 5.07 -24.93 4.40
CA ASP A 290 3.71 -24.52 4.76
C ASP A 290 2.63 -25.12 3.87
N ARG A 291 2.99 -26.09 3.02
CA ARG A 291 2.02 -26.75 2.14
C ARG A 291 1.05 -27.64 2.95
N PRO A 292 -0.26 -27.61 2.62
CA PRO A 292 -1.25 -28.47 3.27
C PRO A 292 -0.93 -29.95 3.08
N LYS A 293 -1.37 -30.80 4.01
CA LYS A 293 -1.17 -32.27 3.91
C LYS A 293 -1.83 -32.90 2.68
N ASP A 294 -2.92 -32.30 2.20
CA ASP A 294 -3.68 -32.75 1.02
C ASP A 294 -3.17 -32.13 -0.29
N TYR A 295 -1.89 -31.72 -0.33
CA TYR A 295 -1.25 -31.13 -1.50
C TYR A 295 -0.89 -32.20 -2.54
N HIS A 296 -1.76 -32.35 -3.55
CA HIS A 296 -1.55 -33.26 -4.69
C HIS A 296 -1.78 -32.52 -6.02
N PRO A 297 -0.72 -31.96 -6.64
CA PRO A 297 -0.84 -31.25 -7.91
C PRO A 297 -1.00 -32.23 -9.07
N ILE A 298 -2.04 -32.04 -9.89
CA ILE A 298 -2.35 -32.86 -11.07
C ILE A 298 -2.02 -32.12 -12.36
N SER A 299 -2.29 -30.81 -12.40
CA SER A 299 -2.14 -29.99 -13.60
C SER A 299 -1.58 -28.62 -13.22
N THR A 300 -1.37 -27.76 -14.20
CA THR A 300 -1.00 -26.35 -14.01
C THR A 300 -1.87 -25.44 -14.83
N THR A 301 -1.88 -24.13 -14.56
CA THR A 301 -2.65 -23.16 -15.36
C THR A 301 -2.30 -23.22 -16.85
N ILE A 302 -1.02 -23.40 -17.21
CA ILE A 302 -0.58 -23.58 -18.61
C ILE A 302 -1.09 -24.90 -19.18
N GLN A 303 -0.92 -25.99 -18.42
CA GLN A 303 -1.30 -27.32 -18.88
C GLN A 303 -2.82 -27.42 -19.09
N ARG A 304 -3.61 -26.87 -18.17
CA ARG A 304 -5.07 -26.80 -18.26
C ARG A 304 -5.54 -26.08 -19.51
N GLN A 305 -4.90 -24.97 -19.91
CA GLN A 305 -5.23 -24.29 -21.16
C GLN A 305 -4.92 -25.15 -22.39
N ARG A 306 -3.82 -25.92 -22.37
CA ARG A 306 -3.51 -26.88 -23.44
C ARG A 306 -4.56 -27.99 -23.51
N GLU A 307 -4.97 -28.54 -22.37
CA GLU A 307 -6.03 -29.57 -22.29
C GLU A 307 -7.37 -29.05 -22.82
N LEU A 308 -7.76 -27.83 -22.45
CA LEU A 308 -8.97 -27.18 -22.96
C LEU A 308 -8.90 -26.90 -24.47
N TYR A 309 -7.75 -26.49 -24.98
CA TYR A 309 -7.54 -26.32 -26.41
C TYR A 309 -7.65 -27.65 -27.16
N LEU A 310 -6.99 -28.70 -26.66
CA LEU A 310 -7.02 -30.04 -27.25
C LEU A 310 -8.43 -30.65 -27.23
N SER A 311 -9.17 -30.49 -26.13
CA SER A 311 -10.56 -30.95 -26.04
C SER A 311 -11.47 -30.24 -27.05
N ARG A 312 -11.35 -28.91 -27.19
CA ARG A 312 -12.08 -28.14 -28.21
C ARG A 312 -11.72 -28.58 -29.63
N LEU A 313 -10.44 -28.81 -29.90
CA LEU A 313 -9.97 -29.29 -31.20
C LEU A 313 -10.52 -30.68 -31.52
N SER A 314 -10.47 -31.60 -30.56
CA SER A 314 -11.01 -32.95 -30.68
C SER A 314 -12.52 -32.92 -30.89
N LEU A 315 -13.26 -32.10 -30.15
CA LEU A 315 -14.70 -31.93 -30.31
C LEU A 315 -15.05 -31.34 -31.68
N LYS A 316 -14.29 -30.35 -32.15
CA LYS A 316 -14.45 -29.77 -33.49
C LYS A 316 -14.23 -30.81 -34.59
N ARG A 317 -13.16 -31.60 -34.49
CA ARG A 317 -12.88 -32.70 -35.42
C ARG A 317 -13.98 -33.76 -35.38
N PHE A 318 -14.46 -34.13 -34.19
CA PHE A 318 -15.55 -35.08 -34.03
C PHE A 318 -16.84 -34.57 -34.68
N ARG A 319 -17.26 -33.32 -34.40
CA ARG A 319 -18.45 -32.70 -35.01
C ARG A 319 -18.34 -32.67 -36.53
N ASN A 320 -17.22 -32.22 -37.09
CA ASN A 320 -17.00 -32.21 -38.54
C ASN A 320 -17.06 -33.63 -39.15
N ASN A 321 -16.52 -34.64 -38.46
CA ASN A 321 -16.57 -36.02 -38.95
C ASN A 321 -17.98 -36.60 -38.89
N VAL A 322 -18.78 -36.25 -37.87
CA VAL A 322 -20.19 -36.64 -37.77
C VAL A 322 -21.00 -35.99 -38.90
N GLU A 323 -20.83 -34.69 -39.13
CA GLU A 323 -21.49 -33.97 -40.24
C GLU A 323 -21.11 -34.56 -41.59
N ARG A 324 -19.82 -34.85 -41.82
CA ARG A 324 -19.36 -35.53 -43.04
C ARG A 324 -20.05 -36.87 -43.23
N ARG A 325 -20.09 -37.71 -42.19
CA ARG A 325 -20.76 -39.02 -42.24
C ARG A 325 -22.27 -38.91 -42.45
N GLN A 326 -22.92 -37.85 -41.97
CA GLN A 326 -24.34 -37.61 -42.23
C GLN A 326 -24.57 -37.19 -43.68
N ASN A 327 -23.72 -36.32 -44.23
CA ASN A 327 -23.79 -35.91 -45.63
C ASN A 327 -23.49 -37.06 -46.59
N GLU A 328 -22.52 -37.93 -46.27
CA GLU A 328 -22.24 -39.16 -47.03
C GLU A 328 -23.45 -40.09 -47.06
N ARG A 329 -24.14 -40.29 -45.92
CA ARG A 329 -25.37 -41.09 -45.86
C ARG A 329 -26.50 -40.49 -46.70
N LYS A 330 -26.75 -39.19 -46.58
CA LYS A 330 -27.75 -38.48 -47.40
C LYS A 330 -27.43 -38.60 -48.89
N HIS A 331 -26.15 -38.49 -49.26
CA HIS A 331 -25.74 -38.64 -50.65
C HIS A 331 -25.95 -40.07 -51.14
N GLN A 332 -25.63 -41.09 -50.34
CA GLN A 332 -25.93 -42.49 -50.69
C GLN A 332 -27.44 -42.75 -50.83
N GLU A 333 -28.27 -42.20 -49.95
CA GLU A 333 -29.74 -42.30 -50.03
C GLU A 333 -30.26 -41.65 -51.32
N LEU A 334 -29.82 -40.44 -51.64
CA LEU A 334 -30.17 -39.74 -52.88
C LEU A 334 -29.72 -40.51 -54.13
N THR A 335 -28.51 -41.09 -54.11
CA THR A 335 -28.01 -41.89 -55.22
C THR A 335 -28.83 -43.18 -55.40
N PHE A 336 -29.21 -43.85 -54.31
CA PHE A 336 -30.06 -45.04 -54.38
C PHE A 336 -31.47 -44.70 -54.88
N GLU A 337 -32.05 -43.60 -54.40
CA GLU A 337 -33.35 -43.11 -54.86
C GLU A 337 -33.34 -42.81 -56.36
N ASN A 338 -32.29 -42.12 -56.85
CA ASN A 338 -32.11 -41.86 -58.28
C ASN A 338 -32.00 -43.15 -59.11
N ILE A 339 -31.22 -44.15 -58.65
CA ILE A 339 -31.09 -45.44 -59.35
C ILE A 339 -32.45 -46.16 -59.43
N THR A 340 -33.23 -46.16 -58.34
CA THR A 340 -34.56 -46.80 -58.33
C THR A 340 -35.56 -46.11 -59.25
N ILE A 341 -35.48 -44.78 -59.40
CA ILE A 341 -36.31 -44.02 -60.34
C ILE A 341 -35.94 -44.37 -61.78
N ASP A 342 -34.65 -44.49 -62.09
CA ASP A 342 -34.17 -44.86 -63.42
C ASP A 342 -34.61 -46.29 -63.80
N GLU A 343 -34.49 -47.27 -62.89
CA GLU A 343 -34.99 -48.64 -63.11
C GLU A 343 -36.53 -48.68 -63.30
N HIS A 344 -37.26 -47.84 -62.59
CA HIS A 344 -38.71 -47.74 -62.75
C HIS A 344 -39.10 -47.13 -64.11
N ASN A 345 -38.34 -46.15 -64.59
CA ASN A 345 -38.53 -45.56 -65.91
C ASN A 345 -38.20 -46.57 -67.03
N GLU A 346 -37.08 -47.28 -66.95
CA GLU A 346 -36.73 -48.33 -67.95
C GLU A 346 -37.78 -49.45 -68.00
N SER A 347 -38.28 -49.89 -66.83
CA SER A 347 -39.30 -50.94 -66.79
C SER A 347 -40.66 -50.48 -67.32
N ASN A 348 -41.02 -49.22 -67.15
CA ASN A 348 -42.21 -48.63 -67.77
C ASN A 348 -42.05 -48.46 -69.29
N GLU A 349 -40.87 -48.08 -69.78
CA GLU A 349 -40.57 -48.08 -71.22
C GLU A 349 -40.67 -49.48 -71.82
N LEU A 350 -40.11 -50.51 -71.16
CA LEU A 350 -40.22 -51.91 -71.63
C LEU A 350 -41.67 -52.42 -71.67
N LYS A 351 -42.50 -52.04 -70.68
CA LYS A 351 -43.93 -52.38 -70.68
C LYS A 351 -44.67 -51.69 -71.82
N THR A 352 -44.35 -50.43 -72.09
CA THR A 352 -44.94 -49.66 -73.18
C THR A 352 -44.57 -50.26 -74.54
N ILE A 353 -43.31 -50.66 -74.74
CA ILE A 353 -42.84 -51.35 -75.95
C ILE A 353 -43.55 -52.71 -76.12
N LYS A 354 -43.70 -53.49 -75.05
CA LYS A 354 -44.44 -54.78 -75.10
C LYS A 354 -45.92 -54.60 -75.41
N PHE A 355 -46.55 -53.54 -74.91
CA PHE A 355 -47.95 -53.24 -75.21
C PHE A 355 -48.13 -52.90 -76.69
N VAL A 356 -47.28 -52.04 -77.25
CA VAL A 356 -47.27 -51.70 -78.69
C VAL A 356 -47.01 -52.94 -79.57
N SER A 357 -46.15 -53.86 -79.14
CA SER A 357 -45.89 -55.11 -79.88
C SER A 357 -47.07 -56.09 -79.88
N ASN A 358 -47.83 -56.17 -78.78
CA ASN A 358 -49.01 -57.03 -78.67
C ASN A 358 -50.21 -56.49 -79.46
N ASP A 359 -50.40 -55.17 -79.50
CA ASP A 359 -51.43 -54.54 -80.33
C ASP A 359 -51.18 -54.80 -81.82
N ASN A 360 -49.92 -54.75 -82.27
CA ASN A 360 -49.56 -55.11 -83.64
C ASN A 360 -49.82 -56.60 -83.98
N GLN A 361 -49.63 -57.54 -83.05
CA GLN A 361 -49.99 -58.95 -83.26
C GLN A 361 -51.51 -59.20 -83.25
N SER A 362 -52.27 -58.42 -82.49
CA SER A 362 -53.75 -58.51 -82.49
C SER A 362 -54.36 -57.97 -83.79
N HIS A 363 -53.76 -56.92 -84.35
CA HIS A 363 -54.16 -56.39 -85.66
C HIS A 363 -53.83 -57.37 -86.80
N GLU A 364 -52.72 -58.11 -86.72
CA GLU A 364 -52.34 -59.10 -87.73
C GLU A 364 -53.23 -60.37 -87.71
N LYS A 365 -53.76 -60.75 -86.53
CA LYS A 365 -54.73 -61.85 -86.41
C LYS A 365 -56.14 -61.49 -86.89
N ASN A 366 -56.55 -60.23 -86.77
CA ASN A 366 -57.84 -59.76 -87.29
C ASN A 366 -57.85 -59.58 -88.82
N LEU A 367 -56.69 -59.42 -89.48
CA LEU A 367 -56.61 -59.43 -90.95
C LEU A 367 -56.58 -60.82 -91.60
N ARG A 368 -56.32 -61.90 -90.85
CA ARG A 368 -56.30 -63.28 -91.38
C ARG A 368 -57.63 -64.03 -91.28
N MET A 369 -58.70 -63.39 -90.79
CA MET A 369 -60.06 -63.95 -90.73
C MET A 369 -61.03 -63.31 -91.74
N SER A 370 -60.52 -62.57 -92.73
CA SER A 370 -61.31 -61.91 -93.77
C SER A 370 -60.62 -61.93 -95.14
N ILE A 371 -60.19 -63.12 -95.60
CA ILE A 371 -60.03 -63.52 -97.01
C ILE A 371 -60.06 -65.05 -97.06
#